data_AF-A0A0N5APH6-F1
#
_entry.id   AF-A0A0N5APH6-F1
#
_cell.length_a   1.000
_cell.length_b   1.000
_cell.length_c   1.000
_cell.angle_alpha   90.00
_cell.angle_beta   90.00
_cell.angle_gamma   90.00
#
_symmetry.space_group_name_H-M   'P 1'
#
loop_
_entity.id
_entity.type
_entity.pdbx_description
1 polymer ?
#
loop_
_entity_poly.entity_id
_entity_poly.type
_entity_poly.pdbx_seq_one_letter_code
_entity_poly.pdbx_strand_id
1 'polypeptide(L)'
;MPIGYITSLEAPFIEDTKFWLPVKWAFHLAQKARNDGFISSDQGVCTTFRREVIGLYLTDWIPVPLLYTQVMLTCVRIYFLVALIAQQYVDAKSTNGKITPIDAYIPFLEIIQFLCYVGWMKVAEALVNPFGDDDSDFETYLIVKRNLGLALSTVDENIYWIPSLKRDVFWNERNPDMLYTVETANIEQHPNLGSAAIRMQSRRLSHDSRMIMIKRGSDLSFPTALYDYVRLPETKVLRPIIDNSYSFELSSDGQLSDTSLWHMPIKKIS
;
A
#
# COMPACT_ATOMS: atom_id res chain seq x y z
N MET A 1 -17.89 34.53 3.44
CA MET A 1 -18.93 33.49 3.50
C MET A 1 -18.19 32.19 3.77
N PRO A 2 -18.51 31.41 4.83
CA PRO A 2 -17.74 30.21 5.14
C PRO A 2 -17.91 29.19 4.01
N ILE A 3 -16.86 28.42 3.74
CA ILE A 3 -16.65 27.56 2.55
C ILE A 3 -17.55 26.29 2.59
N GLY A 4 -18.71 26.36 3.26
CA GLY A 4 -19.67 25.26 3.40
C GLY A 4 -19.32 24.22 4.46
N TYR A 5 -18.12 24.24 5.06
CA TYR A 5 -17.71 23.29 6.10
C TYR A 5 -18.41 23.47 7.44
N ILE A 6 -18.82 24.70 7.76
CA ILE A 6 -19.38 25.09 9.06
C ILE A 6 -20.59 25.96 8.80
N THR A 7 -21.68 25.71 9.52
CA THR A 7 -22.89 26.53 9.43
C THR A 7 -22.74 27.86 10.19
N SER A 8 -23.53 28.87 9.85
CA SER A 8 -23.51 30.17 10.55
C SER A 8 -23.84 30.07 12.05
N LEU A 9 -24.53 29.00 12.46
CA LEU A 9 -24.88 28.72 13.87
C LEU A 9 -23.73 28.08 14.64
N GLU A 10 -22.87 27.31 13.96
CA GLU A 10 -21.73 26.61 14.56
C GLU A 10 -20.47 27.48 14.62
N ALA A 11 -20.32 28.38 13.63
CA ALA A 11 -19.20 29.32 13.51
C ALA A 11 -18.81 30.05 14.81
N PRO A 12 -19.74 30.60 15.64
CA PRO A 12 -19.36 31.31 16.86
C PRO A 12 -18.75 30.41 17.95
N PHE A 13 -18.88 29.09 17.86
CA PHE A 13 -18.37 28.15 18.86
C PHE A 13 -17.02 27.54 18.48
N ILE A 14 -16.61 27.63 17.21
CA ILE A 14 -15.39 27.04 16.69
C ILE A 14 -14.26 28.07 16.77
N GLU A 15 -13.22 27.73 17.52
CA GLU A 15 -11.94 28.44 17.59
C GLU A 15 -10.84 27.48 17.13
N ASP A 16 -9.71 28.01 16.67
CA ASP A 16 -8.61 27.22 16.08
C ASP A 16 -8.08 26.12 17.03
N THR A 17 -8.10 26.38 18.34
CA THR A 17 -7.65 25.43 19.37
C THR A 17 -8.70 24.37 19.72
N LYS A 18 -9.94 24.54 19.26
CA LYS A 18 -11.10 23.69 19.59
C LYS A 18 -11.41 22.66 18.49
N PHE A 19 -10.38 22.11 17.85
CA PHE A 19 -10.51 21.06 16.83
C PHE A 19 -11.24 19.79 17.34
N TRP A 20 -11.28 19.56 18.65
CA TRP A 20 -12.00 18.46 19.29
C TRP A 20 -13.52 18.66 19.39
N LEU A 21 -14.01 19.89 19.20
CA LEU A 21 -15.41 20.24 19.42
C LEU A 21 -16.36 19.60 18.39
N PRO A 22 -16.08 19.61 17.07
CA PRO A 22 -16.91 18.90 16.10
C PRO A 22 -16.98 17.39 16.36
N VAL A 23 -15.87 16.78 16.79
CA VAL A 23 -15.83 15.37 17.18
C VAL A 23 -16.76 15.11 18.37
N LYS A 24 -16.75 15.99 19.39
CA LYS A 24 -17.68 15.91 20.53
C LYS A 24 -19.14 16.03 20.09
N TRP A 25 -19.45 16.94 19.16
CA TRP A 25 -20.81 17.08 18.62
C TRP A 25 -21.25 15.83 17.86
N ALA A 26 -20.36 15.22 17.07
CA ALA A 26 -20.63 13.96 16.38
C ALA A 26 -20.94 12.82 17.36
N PHE A 27 -20.19 12.70 18.46
CA PHE A 27 -20.50 11.73 19.53
C PHE A 27 -21.86 11.99 20.17
N HIS A 28 -22.20 13.24 20.45
CA HIS A 28 -23.49 13.59 21.03
C HIS A 28 -24.65 13.29 20.07
N LEU A 29 -24.46 13.57 18.78
CA LEU A 29 -25.44 13.27 17.73
C LEU A 29 -25.65 11.76 17.57
N ALA A 30 -24.58 10.97 17.57
CA ALA A 30 -24.65 9.52 17.52
C ALA A 30 -25.39 8.95 18.75
N GLN A 31 -25.12 9.47 19.94
CA GLN A 31 -25.84 9.08 21.16
C GLN A 31 -27.34 9.43 21.08
N LYS A 32 -27.67 10.62 20.56
CA LYS A 32 -29.07 11.01 20.35
C LYS A 32 -29.76 10.09 19.35
N ALA A 33 -29.14 9.83 18.20
CA ALA A 33 -29.67 8.92 17.18
C ALA A 33 -29.89 7.50 17.71
N ARG A 34 -29.02 7.04 18.63
CA ARG A 34 -29.20 5.77 19.35
C ARG A 34 -30.41 5.82 20.29
N ASN A 35 -30.54 6.87 21.11
CA ASN A 35 -31.68 7.03 22.01
C ASN A 35 -33.01 7.11 21.26
N ASP A 36 -33.00 7.71 20.07
CA ASP A 36 -34.14 7.83 19.16
C ASP A 36 -34.41 6.52 18.36
N GLY A 37 -33.57 5.50 18.52
CA GLY A 37 -33.77 4.17 17.92
C GLY A 37 -33.26 4.00 16.49
N PHE A 38 -32.58 4.99 15.90
CA PHE A 38 -32.03 4.88 14.55
C PHE A 38 -30.81 3.94 14.46
N ILE A 39 -30.08 3.74 15.56
CA ILE A 39 -28.88 2.90 15.63
C ILE A 39 -29.15 1.70 16.53
N SER A 40 -29.19 0.50 15.94
CA SER A 40 -29.49 -0.74 16.67
C SER A 40 -28.28 -1.37 17.38
N SER A 41 -27.05 -1.03 17.00
CA SER A 41 -25.81 -1.65 17.52
C SER A 41 -24.81 -0.61 18.02
N ASP A 42 -24.16 -0.89 19.17
CA ASP A 42 -22.98 -0.13 19.63
C ASP A 42 -21.74 -0.57 18.85
N GLN A 43 -21.63 -0.14 17.60
CA GLN A 43 -20.31 -0.13 16.97
C GLN A 43 -19.56 1.12 17.43
N GLY A 44 -18.25 0.99 17.66
CA GLY A 44 -17.41 2.08 18.17
C GLY A 44 -17.33 3.24 17.18
N VAL A 45 -18.24 4.20 17.30
CA VAL A 45 -18.29 5.37 16.43
C VAL A 45 -17.08 6.28 16.72
N CYS A 46 -16.31 6.60 15.68
CA CYS A 46 -15.38 7.74 15.60
C CYS A 46 -14.17 7.80 16.57
N THR A 47 -13.89 6.78 17.38
CA THR A 47 -12.74 6.80 18.30
C THR A 47 -11.39 6.79 17.59
N THR A 48 -11.28 6.06 16.48
CA THR A 48 -10.08 6.02 15.64
C THR A 48 -9.80 7.38 15.00
N PHE A 49 -10.82 8.02 14.40
CA PHE A 49 -10.67 9.34 13.79
C PHE A 49 -10.18 10.38 14.82
N ARG A 50 -10.77 10.39 16.02
CA ARG A 50 -10.32 11.27 17.11
C ARG A 50 -8.84 11.02 17.46
N ARG A 51 -8.41 9.76 17.51
CA ARG A 51 -7.03 9.40 17.81
C ARG A 51 -6.07 9.93 16.74
N GLU A 52 -6.39 9.79 15.46
CA GLU A 52 -5.54 10.27 14.37
C GLU A 52 -5.44 11.80 14.37
N VAL A 53 -6.54 12.52 14.60
CA VAL A 53 -6.53 14.01 14.70
C VAL A 53 -5.68 14.48 15.89
N ILE A 54 -5.79 13.81 17.04
CA ILE A 54 -4.93 14.10 18.19
C ILE A 54 -3.47 13.78 17.88
N GLY A 55 -3.20 12.68 17.18
CA GLY A 55 -1.86 12.32 16.73
C GLY A 55 -1.25 13.44 15.90
N LEU A 56 -1.98 13.94 14.90
CA LEU A 56 -1.56 15.07 14.07
C LEU A 56 -1.29 16.33 14.89
N TYR A 57 -2.20 16.69 15.80
CA TYR A 57 -2.02 17.85 16.67
C TYR A 57 -0.77 17.72 17.56
N LEU A 58 -0.51 16.53 18.10
CA LEU A 58 0.68 16.31 18.94
C LEU A 58 1.98 16.35 18.14
N THR A 59 1.97 15.89 16.89
CA THR A 59 3.11 15.99 15.97
C THR A 59 3.46 17.44 15.65
N ASP A 60 2.46 18.31 15.50
CA ASP A 60 2.67 19.75 15.31
C ASP A 60 3.09 20.46 16.61
N TRP A 61 2.42 20.13 17.73
CA TRP A 61 2.67 20.75 19.04
C TRP A 61 4.07 20.45 19.60
N ILE A 62 4.59 19.24 19.36
CA ILE A 62 5.91 18.80 19.84
C ILE A 62 6.85 18.63 18.65
N PRO A 63 7.46 19.73 18.15
CA PRO A 63 8.41 19.63 17.07
C PRO A 63 9.71 18.94 17.53
N VAL A 64 10.50 18.50 16.55
CA VAL A 64 11.86 18.01 16.80
C VAL A 64 12.65 19.06 17.58
N PRO A 65 13.36 18.70 18.66
CA PRO A 65 14.12 19.66 19.45
C PRO A 65 15.05 20.51 18.59
N LEU A 66 14.95 21.82 18.70
CA LEU A 66 15.71 22.78 17.89
C LEU A 66 17.23 22.53 17.94
N LEU A 67 17.74 22.10 19.09
CA LEU A 67 19.15 21.75 19.25
C LEU A 67 19.58 20.65 18.28
N TYR A 68 18.73 19.67 18.00
CA TYR A 68 19.06 18.53 17.13
C TYR A 68 19.29 18.98 15.69
N THR A 69 18.38 19.79 15.14
CA THR A 69 18.50 20.33 13.79
C THR A 69 19.68 21.30 13.69
N GLN A 70 19.90 22.14 14.71
CA GLN A 70 21.04 23.06 14.77
C GLN A 70 22.39 22.35 14.80
N VAL A 71 22.55 21.33 15.64
CA VAL A 71 23.79 20.55 15.75
C VAL A 71 24.09 19.86 14.43
N MET A 72 23.10 19.19 13.85
CA MET A 72 23.25 18.49 12.57
C MET A 72 23.69 19.45 11.45
N LEU A 73 23.00 20.58 11.31
CA LEU A 73 23.32 21.61 10.31
C LEU A 73 24.71 22.22 10.53
N THR A 74 25.07 22.47 11.78
CA THR A 74 26.38 23.02 12.15
C THR A 74 27.50 22.04 11.85
N CYS A 75 27.32 20.75 12.17
CA CYS A 75 28.29 19.70 11.86
C CYS A 75 28.57 19.60 10.36
N VAL A 76 27.52 19.55 9.52
CA VAL A 76 27.68 19.48 8.06
C VAL A 76 28.36 20.74 7.52
N ARG A 77 28.01 21.92 8.02
CA ARG A 77 28.64 23.19 7.60
C ARG A 77 30.10 23.29 8.00
N ILE A 78 30.46 22.93 9.23
CA ILE A 78 31.85 22.95 9.70
C ILE A 78 32.69 21.92 8.92
N TYR A 79 32.13 20.73 8.68
CA TYR A 79 32.77 19.70 7.87
C TYR A 79 33.19 20.26 6.50
N PHE A 80 32.25 20.89 5.79
CA PHE A 80 32.54 21.47 4.48
C PHE A 80 33.38 22.76 4.54
N LEU A 81 33.30 23.55 5.61
CA LEU A 81 34.18 24.72 5.80
C LEU A 81 35.64 24.27 5.91
N VAL A 82 35.91 23.24 6.70
CA VAL A 82 37.26 22.67 6.83
C VAL A 82 37.68 21.99 5.52
N ALA A 83 36.79 21.21 4.89
CA ALA A 83 37.07 20.55 3.62
C ALA A 83 37.42 21.56 2.51
N LEU A 84 36.71 22.70 2.43
CA LEU A 84 36.99 23.77 1.48
C LEU A 84 38.40 24.35 1.63
N ILE A 85 38.97 24.39 2.84
CA ILE A 85 40.34 24.87 3.08
C ILE A 85 41.34 23.74 2.86
N ALA A 86 41.05 22.54 3.38
CA ALA A 86 41.97 21.41 3.38
C ALA A 86 42.17 20.78 2.00
N GLN A 87 41.15 20.84 1.15
CA GLN A 87 41.17 20.27 -0.20
C GLN A 87 41.48 21.32 -1.28
N GLN A 88 42.03 22.48 -0.88
CA GLN A 88 42.64 23.39 -1.85
C GLN A 88 43.89 22.74 -2.45
N TYR A 89 43.99 22.79 -3.77
CA TYR A 89 45.20 22.40 -4.47
C TYR A 89 46.31 23.39 -4.13
N VAL A 90 47.34 22.90 -3.44
CA VAL A 90 48.57 23.66 -3.20
C VAL A 90 49.58 23.21 -4.23
N ASP A 91 50.01 24.14 -5.10
CA ASP A 91 51.05 23.91 -6.11
C ASP A 91 52.29 23.27 -5.45
N ALA A 92 52.49 21.96 -5.67
CA ALA A 92 53.66 21.24 -5.21
C ALA A 92 54.87 21.53 -6.11
N LYS A 93 55.20 22.81 -6.34
CA LYS A 93 56.50 23.18 -6.89
C LYS A 93 57.53 23.01 -5.77
N SER A 94 58.34 21.95 -5.88
CA SER A 94 59.49 21.64 -5.03
C SER A 94 59.21 20.89 -3.73
N THR A 95 58.88 19.59 -3.82
CA THR A 95 59.50 18.56 -2.95
C THR A 95 59.47 17.19 -3.66
N ASN A 96 60.61 16.78 -4.23
CA ASN A 96 60.95 15.39 -4.58
C ASN A 96 60.13 14.65 -5.66
N GLY A 97 59.92 15.25 -6.83
CA GLY A 97 59.78 14.52 -8.10
C GLY A 97 58.63 13.50 -8.25
N LYS A 98 57.70 13.43 -7.29
CA LYS A 98 56.48 12.64 -7.40
C LYS A 98 55.34 13.55 -7.81
N ILE A 99 55.05 13.52 -9.11
CA ILE A 99 53.86 14.13 -9.69
C ILE A 99 52.65 13.32 -9.18
N THR A 100 51.81 13.92 -8.34
CA THR A 100 50.48 13.39 -8.08
C THR A 100 49.65 13.60 -9.35
N PRO A 101 49.15 12.54 -10.02
CA PRO A 101 48.72 12.63 -11.43
C PRO A 101 47.34 13.23 -11.65
N ILE A 102 46.72 13.86 -10.65
CA ILE A 102 45.38 14.43 -10.78
C ILE A 102 45.42 15.86 -10.21
N ASP A 103 46.05 16.76 -10.96
CA ASP A 103 45.82 18.20 -10.88
C ASP A 103 44.50 18.50 -11.60
N ALA A 104 43.38 18.17 -10.95
CA ALA A 104 42.08 18.60 -11.40
C ALA A 104 41.85 20.01 -10.84
N TYR A 105 41.87 21.04 -11.67
CA TYR A 105 41.50 22.41 -11.26
C TYR A 105 40.12 22.46 -10.56
N ILE A 106 39.26 21.47 -10.83
CA ILE A 106 37.95 21.29 -10.22
C ILE A 106 37.97 20.01 -9.38
N PRO A 107 37.67 20.08 -8.06
CA PRO A 107 37.67 18.92 -7.17
C PRO A 107 36.38 18.10 -7.36
N PHE A 108 36.35 17.22 -8.37
CA PHE A 108 35.15 16.47 -8.77
C PHE A 108 34.62 15.52 -7.68
N LEU A 109 35.52 14.84 -6.96
CA LEU A 109 35.13 13.89 -5.91
C LEU A 109 34.48 14.62 -4.72
N GLU A 110 35.01 15.77 -4.37
CA GLU A 110 34.53 16.65 -3.31
C GLU A 110 33.17 17.26 -3.66
N ILE A 111 32.93 17.57 -4.94
CA ILE A 111 31.61 18.00 -5.41
C ILE A 111 30.58 16.88 -5.23
N ILE A 112 30.92 15.64 -5.60
CA ILE A 112 30.03 14.49 -5.38
C ILE A 112 29.77 14.31 -3.88
N GLN A 113 30.82 14.38 -3.06
CA GLN A 113 30.70 14.28 -1.62
C GLN A 113 29.78 15.37 -1.04
N PHE A 114 29.94 16.61 -1.49
CA PHE A 114 29.08 17.73 -1.14
C PHE A 114 27.62 17.44 -1.49
N LEU A 115 27.35 17.01 -2.72
CA LEU A 115 25.99 16.67 -3.17
C LEU A 115 25.37 15.56 -2.31
N CYS A 116 26.13 14.52 -1.96
CA CYS A 116 25.62 13.43 -1.13
C CYS A 116 25.28 13.89 0.31
N TYR A 117 26.20 14.57 1.00
CA TYR A 117 25.98 14.95 2.41
C TYR A 117 25.01 16.12 2.55
N VAL A 118 25.11 17.16 1.71
CA VAL A 118 24.16 18.28 1.73
C VAL A 118 22.82 17.85 1.18
N GLY A 119 22.77 17.00 0.15
CA GLY A 119 21.53 16.43 -0.35
C GLY A 119 20.82 15.59 0.71
N TRP A 120 21.53 14.73 1.42
CA TRP A 120 20.94 13.95 2.52
C TRP A 120 20.43 14.86 3.66
N MET A 121 21.17 15.92 3.98
CA MET A 121 20.72 16.93 4.95
C MET A 121 19.45 17.65 4.48
N LYS A 122 19.38 18.01 3.19
CA LYS A 122 18.21 18.66 2.60
C LYS A 122 16.97 17.77 2.56
N VAL A 123 17.13 16.47 2.35
CA VAL A 123 16.02 15.50 2.50
C VAL A 123 15.48 15.52 3.93
N ALA A 124 16.34 15.56 4.94
CA ALA A 124 15.89 15.66 6.33
C ALA A 124 15.15 16.99 6.59
N GLU A 125 15.65 18.11 6.07
CA GLU A 125 15.03 19.44 6.19
C GLU A 125 13.63 19.48 5.58
N ALA A 126 13.45 18.93 4.37
CA ALA A 126 12.14 18.86 3.72
C ALA A 126 11.12 18.00 4.48
N LEU A 127 11.58 16.93 5.14
CA LEU A 127 10.69 16.02 5.88
C LEU A 127 10.32 16.50 7.29
N VAL A 128 10.94 17.57 7.79
CA VAL A 128 10.66 18.09 9.15
C VAL A 128 9.24 18.64 9.24
N ASN A 129 8.73 19.27 8.17
CA ASN A 129 7.37 19.78 8.11
C ASN A 129 6.69 19.40 6.79
N PRO A 130 6.03 18.22 6.72
CA PRO A 130 5.41 17.75 5.48
C PRO A 130 4.03 18.40 5.19
N PHE A 131 3.63 19.42 5.96
CA PHE A 131 2.36 20.13 5.82
C PHE A 131 2.54 21.59 5.36
N GLY A 132 3.69 21.90 4.77
CA GLY A 132 3.94 23.19 4.14
C GLY A 132 3.34 23.28 2.73
N ASP A 133 3.90 24.21 1.95
CA ASP A 133 3.54 24.46 0.56
C ASP A 133 4.67 24.02 -0.41
N ASP A 134 5.63 23.19 0.05
CA ASP A 134 6.69 22.69 -0.83
C ASP A 134 6.14 21.59 -1.77
N ASP A 135 6.76 21.42 -2.95
CA ASP A 135 6.32 20.44 -3.97
C ASP A 135 6.27 18.98 -3.45
N SER A 136 7.00 18.67 -2.37
CA SER A 136 7.04 17.35 -1.74
C SER A 136 6.04 17.15 -0.60
N ASP A 137 5.35 18.21 -0.19
CA ASP A 137 4.45 18.19 0.96
C ASP A 137 3.12 17.53 0.63
N PHE A 138 2.36 17.19 1.67
CA PHE A 138 1.04 16.61 1.49
C PHE A 138 0.06 17.64 0.95
N GLU A 139 -0.57 17.30 -0.17
CA GLU A 139 -1.71 18.00 -0.78
C GLU A 139 -2.97 17.94 0.10
N THR A 140 -2.91 18.63 1.25
CA THR A 140 -3.91 18.54 2.32
C THR A 140 -5.26 19.07 1.85
N TYR A 141 -5.26 20.12 1.02
CA TYR A 141 -6.48 20.65 0.40
C TYR A 141 -7.21 19.60 -0.44
N LEU A 142 -6.48 18.84 -1.27
CA LEU A 142 -7.05 17.78 -2.10
C LEU A 142 -7.66 16.66 -1.25
N ILE A 143 -6.95 16.25 -0.19
CA ILE A 143 -7.40 15.21 0.73
C ILE A 143 -8.70 15.64 1.41
N VAL A 144 -8.76 16.86 1.96
CA VAL A 144 -9.97 17.38 2.63
C VAL A 144 -11.14 17.46 1.65
N LYS A 145 -10.93 18.01 0.44
CA LYS A 145 -11.98 18.13 -0.58
C LYS A 145 -12.52 16.75 -1.01
N ARG A 146 -11.63 15.79 -1.27
CA ARG A 146 -11.99 14.42 -1.64
C ARG A 146 -12.78 13.75 -0.52
N ASN A 147 -12.30 13.84 0.72
CA ASN A 147 -12.91 13.18 1.86
C ASN A 147 -14.30 13.76 2.15
N LEU A 148 -14.48 15.07 2.07
CA LEU A 148 -15.80 15.69 2.24
C LEU A 148 -16.76 15.22 1.15
N GLY A 149 -16.35 15.29 -0.13
CA GLY A 149 -17.20 14.87 -1.25
C GLY A 149 -17.61 13.40 -1.16
N LEU A 150 -16.67 12.51 -0.84
CA LEU A 150 -16.94 11.08 -0.70
C LEU A 150 -17.80 10.79 0.54
N ALA A 151 -17.57 11.46 1.66
CA ALA A 151 -18.36 11.25 2.87
C ALA A 151 -19.82 11.66 2.65
N LEU A 152 -20.06 12.82 2.03
CA LEU A 152 -21.41 13.28 1.68
C LEU A 152 -22.06 12.35 0.66
N SER A 153 -21.37 11.96 -0.43
CA SER A 153 -21.93 11.05 -1.43
C SER A 153 -22.26 9.68 -0.84
N THR A 154 -21.43 9.17 0.08
CA THR A 154 -21.67 7.85 0.72
C THR A 154 -22.92 7.86 1.61
N VAL A 155 -23.22 9.00 2.25
CA VAL A 155 -24.36 9.13 3.16
C VAL A 155 -25.62 9.59 2.44
N ASP A 156 -25.52 10.39 1.38
CA ASP A 156 -26.68 10.94 0.66
C ASP A 156 -27.09 10.08 -0.55
N GLU A 157 -26.12 9.59 -1.32
CA GLU A 157 -26.40 8.79 -2.51
C GLU A 157 -26.54 7.32 -2.11
N ASN A 158 -27.70 6.72 -2.42
CA ASN A 158 -27.85 5.27 -2.46
C ASN A 158 -27.67 4.51 -1.13
N ILE A 159 -28.04 5.11 0.02
CA ILE A 159 -27.98 4.48 1.36
C ILE A 159 -28.50 3.03 1.39
N TYR A 160 -29.57 2.75 0.64
CA TYR A 160 -30.24 1.45 0.61
C TYR A 160 -30.08 0.72 -0.72
N TRP A 161 -29.38 1.30 -1.69
CA TRP A 161 -29.17 0.62 -2.97
C TRP A 161 -28.05 -0.39 -2.80
N ILE A 162 -28.43 -1.66 -2.84
CA ILE A 162 -27.51 -2.79 -2.85
C ILE A 162 -27.78 -3.51 -4.17
N PRO A 163 -26.74 -3.84 -4.95
CA PRO A 163 -26.94 -4.62 -6.17
C PRO A 163 -27.62 -5.95 -5.84
N SER A 164 -28.60 -6.33 -6.68
CA SER A 164 -29.35 -7.58 -6.51
C SER A 164 -28.40 -8.77 -6.39
N LEU A 165 -28.62 -9.63 -5.40
CA LEU A 165 -27.82 -10.83 -5.21
C LEU A 165 -27.99 -11.76 -6.42
N LYS A 166 -26.89 -12.08 -7.09
CA LYS A 166 -26.81 -13.04 -8.19
C LYS A 166 -25.69 -14.02 -7.91
N ARG A 167 -25.89 -15.28 -8.33
CA ARG A 167 -24.80 -16.26 -8.32
C ARG A 167 -23.71 -15.76 -9.27
N ASP A 168 -22.48 -15.76 -8.79
CA ASP A 168 -21.34 -15.40 -9.61
C ASP A 168 -20.99 -16.52 -10.61
N VAL A 169 -20.11 -16.22 -11.55
CA VAL A 169 -19.71 -17.14 -12.63
C VAL A 169 -19.07 -18.43 -12.09
N PHE A 170 -18.45 -18.35 -10.91
CA PHE A 170 -17.73 -19.45 -10.29
C PHE A 170 -18.54 -20.18 -9.22
N TRP A 171 -19.85 -19.92 -9.10
CA TRP A 171 -20.69 -20.42 -8.00
C TRP A 171 -20.65 -21.94 -7.80
N ASN A 172 -20.50 -22.72 -8.86
CA ASN A 172 -20.41 -24.19 -8.81
C ASN A 172 -18.98 -24.74 -8.90
N GLU A 173 -17.98 -23.87 -9.03
CA GLU A 173 -16.59 -24.27 -9.20
C GLU A 173 -15.85 -24.27 -7.86
N ARG A 174 -15.28 -25.42 -7.51
CA ARG A 174 -14.53 -25.57 -6.26
C ARG A 174 -13.17 -24.86 -6.29
N ASN A 175 -12.53 -24.87 -7.45
CA ASN A 175 -11.24 -24.26 -7.71
C ASN A 175 -11.39 -23.39 -8.97
N PRO A 176 -11.82 -22.13 -8.83
CA PRO A 176 -12.01 -21.26 -9.98
C PRO A 176 -10.67 -20.87 -10.60
N ASP A 177 -10.53 -21.10 -11.90
CA ASP A 177 -9.39 -20.64 -12.67
C ASP A 177 -9.66 -19.22 -13.17
N MET A 178 -8.92 -18.26 -12.62
CA MET A 178 -9.01 -16.87 -13.07
C MET A 178 -8.47 -16.72 -14.49
N LEU A 179 -9.15 -15.93 -15.31
CA LEU A 179 -8.70 -15.63 -16.67
C LEU A 179 -7.57 -14.61 -16.63
N TYR A 180 -6.52 -14.87 -17.41
CA TYR A 180 -5.40 -13.97 -17.61
C TYR A 180 -5.44 -13.40 -19.02
N THR A 181 -4.93 -12.17 -19.17
CA THR A 181 -4.64 -11.63 -20.50
C THR A 181 -3.50 -12.43 -21.15
N VAL A 182 -3.41 -12.45 -22.47
CA VAL A 182 -2.34 -13.17 -23.20
C VAL A 182 -0.94 -12.77 -22.71
N GLU A 183 -0.76 -11.49 -22.36
CA GLU A 183 0.50 -10.95 -21.83
C GLU A 183 0.83 -11.48 -20.43
N THR A 184 -0.18 -11.72 -19.59
CA THR A 184 0.01 -12.16 -18.20
C THR A 184 -0.05 -13.67 -18.04
N ALA A 185 -0.61 -14.40 -19.00
CA ALA A 185 -0.74 -15.86 -18.97
C ALA A 185 0.61 -16.59 -19.01
N ASN A 186 1.62 -16.00 -19.64
CA ASN A 186 2.98 -16.57 -19.73
C ASN A 186 3.86 -16.21 -18.53
N ILE A 187 3.36 -15.42 -17.57
CA ILE A 187 4.11 -15.07 -16.36
C ILE A 187 4.04 -16.28 -15.42
N GLU A 188 5.20 -16.83 -15.06
CA GLU A 188 5.29 -17.93 -14.11
C GLU A 188 4.70 -17.53 -12.76
N GLN A 189 3.75 -18.34 -12.27
CA GLN A 189 3.16 -18.14 -10.96
C GLN A 189 3.94 -18.90 -9.90
N HIS A 190 4.37 -18.20 -8.87
CA HIS A 190 5.07 -18.77 -7.72
C HIS A 190 4.23 -18.62 -6.45
N PRO A 191 3.25 -19.50 -6.20
CA PRO A 191 2.46 -19.43 -4.98
C PRO A 191 3.34 -19.69 -3.76
N ASN A 192 3.16 -18.87 -2.71
CA ASN A 192 3.92 -18.97 -1.47
C ASN A 192 3.50 -20.22 -0.68
N LEU A 193 4.18 -21.35 -0.92
CA LEU A 193 3.93 -22.62 -0.22
C LEU A 193 4.63 -22.71 1.15
N GLY A 194 5.62 -21.85 1.40
CA GLY A 194 6.43 -21.84 2.61
C GLY A 194 7.59 -22.86 2.58
N SER A 195 8.76 -22.45 3.07
CA SER A 195 10.01 -23.23 3.02
C SER A 195 9.93 -24.57 3.75
N ALA A 196 9.18 -24.63 4.86
CA ALA A 196 8.98 -25.87 5.62
C ALA A 196 8.12 -26.89 4.87
N ALA A 197 7.07 -26.46 4.18
CA ALA A 197 6.19 -27.34 3.42
C ALA A 197 6.90 -27.94 2.20
N ILE A 198 7.69 -27.14 1.49
CA ILE A 198 8.53 -27.59 0.36
C ILE A 198 9.53 -28.65 0.82
N ARG A 199 10.15 -28.47 2.00
CA ARG A 199 11.11 -29.43 2.57
C ARG A 199 10.45 -30.73 3.04
N MET A 200 9.20 -30.68 3.50
CA MET A 200 8.43 -31.88 3.84
C MET A 200 7.98 -32.64 2.59
N GLN A 201 7.59 -31.94 1.53
CA GLN A 201 7.20 -32.55 0.26
C GLN A 201 8.39 -33.23 -0.42
N SER A 202 9.57 -32.58 -0.44
CA SER A 202 10.79 -33.20 -0.97
C SER A 202 11.25 -34.41 -0.16
N ARG A 203 11.12 -34.39 1.18
CA ARG A 203 11.39 -35.56 2.03
C ARG A 203 10.41 -36.71 1.80
N ARG A 204 9.12 -36.42 1.56
CA ARG A 204 8.12 -37.45 1.22
C ARG A 204 8.41 -38.09 -0.14
N LEU A 205 8.70 -37.28 -1.16
CA LEU A 205 9.08 -37.77 -2.49
C LEU A 205 10.37 -38.62 -2.45
N SER A 206 11.31 -38.30 -1.57
CA SER A 206 12.54 -39.10 -1.38
C SER A 206 12.30 -40.45 -0.69
N HIS A 207 11.19 -40.63 0.04
CA HIS A 207 10.86 -41.91 0.67
C HIS A 207 10.15 -42.87 -0.30
N ASP A 208 9.42 -42.33 -1.28
CA ASP A 208 8.63 -43.14 -2.22
C ASP A 208 9.33 -43.38 -3.57
N SER A 209 10.39 -42.63 -3.86
CA SER A 209 11.22 -42.86 -5.06
C SER A 209 12.36 -43.80 -4.71
N ARG A 210 12.40 -45.00 -5.32
CA ARG A 210 13.62 -45.83 -5.35
C ARG A 210 14.78 -44.95 -5.78
N MET A 211 15.78 -44.76 -4.91
CA MET A 211 16.98 -44.01 -5.28
C MET A 211 17.72 -44.74 -6.40
N ILE A 212 17.63 -44.23 -7.63
CA ILE A 212 18.43 -44.71 -8.75
C ILE A 212 19.74 -43.93 -8.72
N MET A 213 20.83 -44.57 -8.29
CA MET A 213 22.16 -43.99 -8.39
C MET A 213 22.61 -44.02 -9.86
N ILE A 214 22.85 -42.86 -10.45
CA ILE A 214 23.41 -42.73 -11.81
C ILE A 214 24.90 -42.37 -11.68
N LYS A 215 25.75 -43.11 -12.39
CA LYS A 215 27.19 -42.87 -12.39
C LYS A 215 27.49 -41.55 -13.10
N ARG A 216 28.29 -40.68 -12.46
CA ARG A 216 28.65 -39.36 -13.00
C ARG A 216 29.36 -39.54 -14.34
N GLY A 217 28.75 -39.04 -15.41
CA GLY A 217 29.30 -39.05 -16.78
C GLY A 217 28.59 -39.96 -17.80
N SER A 218 27.32 -40.29 -17.64
CA SER A 218 26.51 -40.89 -18.71
C SER A 218 25.41 -39.91 -19.15
N ASP A 219 25.20 -39.82 -20.47
CA ASP A 219 24.48 -38.74 -21.14
C ASP A 219 23.08 -38.47 -20.56
N LEU A 220 22.86 -37.19 -20.24
CA LEU A 220 21.69 -36.70 -19.52
C LEU A 220 20.49 -36.54 -20.46
N SER A 221 19.88 -37.65 -20.87
CA SER A 221 18.51 -37.64 -21.38
C SER A 221 17.56 -37.87 -20.19
N PHE A 222 16.96 -36.79 -19.69
CA PHE A 222 15.95 -36.87 -18.63
C PHE A 222 14.74 -37.67 -19.13
N PRO A 223 14.28 -38.72 -18.40
CA PRO A 223 13.07 -39.42 -18.79
C PRO A 223 11.85 -38.53 -18.51
N THR A 224 10.98 -38.39 -19.51
CA THR A 224 9.68 -37.68 -19.46
C THR A 224 8.73 -38.15 -18.34
N ALA A 225 9.02 -39.29 -17.71
CA ALA A 225 8.20 -39.94 -16.68
C ALA A 225 8.08 -39.16 -15.34
N LEU A 226 8.87 -38.10 -15.10
CA LEU A 226 8.76 -37.29 -13.87
C LEU A 226 7.61 -36.26 -13.93
N TYR A 227 7.09 -35.93 -15.11
CA TYR A 227 5.98 -34.99 -15.24
C TYR A 227 4.62 -35.61 -14.82
N ASP A 228 4.46 -36.93 -14.92
CA ASP A 228 3.18 -37.59 -14.62
C ASP A 228 2.92 -37.80 -13.12
N TYR A 229 3.93 -37.66 -12.25
CA TYR A 229 3.80 -37.86 -10.80
C TYR A 229 3.29 -36.64 -10.02
N VAL A 230 3.08 -35.49 -10.67
CA VAL A 230 2.49 -34.30 -10.03
C VAL A 230 0.95 -34.39 -9.94
N ARG A 231 0.32 -35.37 -10.59
CA ARG A 231 -1.11 -35.64 -10.46
C ARG A 231 -1.35 -36.52 -9.23
N LEU A 232 -1.59 -35.90 -8.07
CA LEU A 232 -1.96 -36.62 -6.83
C LEU A 232 -3.18 -37.52 -7.06
N PRO A 233 -3.18 -38.78 -6.56
CA PRO A 233 -4.39 -39.59 -6.51
C PRO A 233 -5.34 -39.05 -5.45
N GLU A 234 -6.63 -39.09 -5.74
CA GLU A 234 -7.73 -38.69 -4.86
C GLU A 234 -7.61 -39.29 -3.45
N THR A 235 -7.12 -38.51 -2.47
CA THR A 235 -7.16 -38.94 -1.06
C THR A 235 -8.27 -38.23 -0.31
N LYS A 236 -9.34 -38.99 -0.05
CA LYS A 236 -10.35 -38.85 1.03
C LYS A 236 -10.65 -37.43 1.50
N VAL A 237 -11.62 -36.81 0.82
CA VAL A 237 -12.34 -35.64 1.33
C VAL A 237 -13.17 -36.07 2.55
N LEU A 238 -12.87 -35.50 3.72
CA LEU A 238 -13.80 -35.51 4.86
C LEU A 238 -15.09 -34.82 4.40
N ARG A 239 -16.20 -35.56 4.37
CA ARG A 239 -17.51 -35.01 4.02
C ARG A 239 -17.98 -34.12 5.18
N PRO A 240 -18.31 -32.84 4.97
CA PRO A 240 -19.22 -32.17 5.89
C PRO A 240 -20.59 -32.86 5.78
N ILE A 241 -21.21 -33.11 6.94
CA ILE A 241 -22.62 -33.51 7.00
C ILE A 241 -23.41 -32.28 6.56
N ILE A 242 -23.82 -32.25 5.30
CA ILE A 242 -24.79 -31.28 4.80
C ILE A 242 -26.12 -32.02 4.73
N ASP A 243 -26.99 -31.72 5.69
CA ASP A 243 -28.38 -32.16 5.67
C ASP A 243 -29.11 -31.38 4.56
N ASN A 244 -29.29 -32.00 3.40
CA ASN A 244 -29.97 -31.40 2.24
C ASN A 244 -31.48 -31.58 2.34
N SER A 245 -32.11 -31.11 3.42
CA SER A 245 -33.57 -31.16 3.59
C SER A 245 -34.30 -29.98 2.95
N TYR A 246 -33.86 -29.51 1.78
CA TYR A 246 -34.61 -28.53 0.98
C TYR A 246 -34.63 -28.95 -0.49
N SER A 247 -35.74 -29.57 -0.88
CA SER A 247 -36.12 -29.80 -2.28
C SER A 247 -36.75 -28.52 -2.84
N PHE A 248 -36.18 -27.96 -3.91
CA PHE A 248 -36.85 -26.95 -4.73
C PHE A 248 -36.96 -27.50 -6.16
N GLU A 249 -38.18 -27.57 -6.66
CA GLU A 249 -38.51 -28.09 -7.98
C GLU A 249 -37.88 -27.21 -9.07
N LEU A 250 -37.07 -27.82 -9.95
CA LEU A 250 -36.60 -27.16 -11.16
C LEU A 250 -37.78 -27.00 -12.13
N SER A 251 -38.18 -25.76 -12.39
CA SER A 251 -39.02 -25.46 -13.56
C SER A 251 -38.20 -25.70 -14.82
N SER A 252 -38.66 -26.67 -15.61
CA SER A 252 -38.13 -27.04 -16.91
C SER A 252 -38.38 -25.92 -17.91
N ASP A 253 -37.40 -25.08 -18.17
CA ASP A 253 -37.30 -24.36 -19.44
C ASP A 253 -35.82 -24.19 -19.78
N GLY A 254 -35.30 -25.18 -20.50
CA GLY A 254 -34.00 -25.09 -21.13
C GLY A 254 -34.11 -24.28 -22.42
N GLN A 255 -33.51 -23.11 -22.46
CA GLN A 255 -32.99 -22.52 -23.70
C GLN A 255 -31.70 -21.74 -23.42
N LEU A 256 -30.58 -22.26 -23.94
CA LEU A 256 -29.42 -21.44 -24.26
C LEU A 256 -29.87 -20.37 -25.28
N SER A 257 -29.61 -19.10 -25.00
CA SER A 257 -29.58 -18.08 -26.05
C SER A 257 -28.46 -17.06 -25.82
N ASP A 258 -27.58 -17.04 -26.80
CA ASP A 258 -26.84 -15.92 -27.36
C ASP A 258 -25.88 -15.07 -26.50
N THR A 259 -24.61 -15.40 -26.74
CA THR A 259 -23.48 -14.49 -26.83
C THR A 259 -23.77 -13.26 -27.70
N SER A 260 -24.14 -12.12 -27.10
CA SER A 260 -23.94 -10.79 -27.71
C SER A 260 -24.36 -9.63 -26.80
N LEU A 261 -23.58 -9.27 -25.77
CA LEU A 261 -23.77 -7.98 -25.07
C LEU A 261 -22.42 -7.38 -24.60
N TRP A 262 -21.58 -7.00 -25.56
CA TRP A 262 -20.51 -6.00 -25.35
C TRP A 262 -20.62 -4.90 -26.40
N HIS A 263 -21.63 -4.04 -26.28
CA HIS A 263 -21.64 -2.74 -26.95
C HIS A 263 -22.26 -1.69 -26.02
N MET A 264 -21.40 -0.88 -25.40
CA MET A 264 -21.79 0.40 -24.80
C MET A 264 -21.70 1.50 -25.86
N PRO A 265 -22.77 2.26 -26.15
CA PRO A 265 -22.66 3.51 -26.87
C PRO A 265 -22.39 4.66 -25.91
N ILE A 266 -21.26 5.34 -26.12
CA ILE A 266 -20.89 6.63 -25.53
C ILE A 266 -21.84 7.70 -26.08
N LYS A 267 -22.64 8.35 -25.23
CA LYS A 267 -23.32 9.61 -25.57
C LYS A 267 -22.48 10.80 -25.11
N LYS A 268 -22.00 11.59 -26.08
CA LYS A 268 -21.55 12.98 -25.90
C LYS A 268 -22.74 13.82 -25.43
N ILE A 269 -22.53 14.59 -24.37
CA ILE A 269 -23.46 15.63 -23.91
C ILE A 269 -22.98 16.96 -24.53
N SER A 270 -23.87 17.61 -25.26
CA SER A 270 -23.84 19.04 -25.57
C SER A 270 -24.43 19.83 -24.42
#